data_AF-A0A916C7S8-F1
#
_entry.id   AF-A0A916C7S8-F1
#
_cell.length_a   1.000
_cell.length_b   1.000
_cell.length_c   1.000
_cell.angle_alpha   90.00
_cell.angle_beta   90.00
_cell.angle_gamma   90.00
#
_symmetry.space_group_name_H-M   'P 1'
#
loop_
_entity.id
_entity.type
_entity.pdbx_description
1 polymer ?
#
loop_
_entity_poly.entity_id
_entity_poly.type
_entity_poly.pdbx_seq_one_letter_code
_entity_poly.pdbx_strand_id
1 'polypeptide(L)'
;MHHKLLCLMTVLMIVTLCLTACGGGGTPAPAVPPSSGPTPVSANAAQPTATPPAPEAMTPKELGDKIGAVYVRSLEAVTKLLERKPDAANVLPQVKDLKEQTLQQLIELGKQREALNASDRTSVDNAINLALGKIANEAWYKTYTELSGYYFDKDQDLQKVLASFNIIGQYANFDLLKQQEPKEAERLGIK
;
A
#
# COMPACT_ATOMS: atom_id res chain seq x y z
N MET A 1 12.59 24.43 -19.37
CA MET A 1 12.11 23.87 -18.09
C MET A 1 12.59 22.42 -17.89
N HIS A 2 13.89 22.14 -18.10
CA HIS A 2 14.43 20.77 -18.07
C HIS A 2 15.26 20.43 -16.82
N HIS A 3 15.47 21.39 -15.91
CA HIS A 3 16.32 21.18 -14.74
C HIS A 3 15.55 20.59 -13.54
N LYS A 4 14.23 20.83 -13.44
CA LYS A 4 13.40 20.30 -12.35
C LYS A 4 13.08 18.80 -12.51
N LEU A 5 13.04 18.31 -13.75
CA LEU A 5 12.74 16.90 -14.05
C LEU A 5 13.98 16.00 -13.87
N LEU A 6 15.18 16.54 -14.06
CA LEU A 6 16.43 15.78 -13.88
C LEU A 6 16.79 15.62 -12.40
N CYS A 7 16.48 16.61 -11.56
CA CYS A 7 16.78 16.57 -10.12
C CYS A 7 15.96 15.53 -9.34
N LEU A 8 14.76 15.17 -9.84
CA LEU A 8 13.88 14.19 -9.19
C LEU A 8 14.35 12.74 -9.41
N MET A 9 15.10 12.48 -10.48
CA MET A 9 15.65 11.14 -10.77
C MET A 9 17.01 10.88 -10.10
N THR A 10 17.72 11.91 -9.61
CA THR A 10 19.07 11.74 -9.03
C THR A 10 19.06 11.38 -7.54
N VAL A 11 17.93 11.46 -6.84
CA VAL A 11 17.85 11.14 -5.40
C VAL A 11 17.63 9.63 -5.15
N LEU A 12 17.40 8.82 -6.19
CA LEU A 12 17.18 7.38 -6.07
C LEU A 12 18.47 6.53 -5.96
N MET A 13 19.64 7.14 -5.74
CA MET A 13 20.90 6.37 -5.73
C MET A 13 21.99 6.84 -4.76
N ILE A 14 21.65 7.20 -3.51
CA ILE A 14 22.65 7.28 -2.43
C ILE A 14 22.06 6.79 -1.10
N VAL A 15 22.02 5.48 -0.90
CA VAL A 15 22.14 4.87 0.44
C VAL A 15 23.01 3.62 0.31
N THR A 16 24.30 3.82 0.05
CA THR A 16 25.31 2.81 0.36
C THR A 16 25.94 3.22 1.68
N LEU A 17 25.32 2.78 2.80
CA LEU A 17 25.93 2.92 4.11
C LEU A 17 26.74 1.65 4.41
N CYS A 18 28.05 1.86 4.54
CA CYS A 18 28.97 0.96 5.23
C CYS A 18 28.49 0.71 6.67
N LEU A 19 28.29 -0.56 7.05
CA LEU A 19 28.50 -0.99 8.43
C LEU A 19 29.08 -2.41 8.44
N THR A 20 30.38 -2.47 8.71
CA THR A 20 31.08 -3.62 9.29
C THR A 20 30.58 -3.85 10.72
N ALA A 21 30.14 -5.06 11.05
CA ALA A 21 30.14 -5.56 12.42
C ALA A 21 30.37 -7.08 12.42
N CYS A 22 31.60 -7.45 12.77
CA CYS A 22 32.03 -8.77 13.21
C CYS A 22 31.55 -9.04 14.66
N GLY A 23 31.48 -10.33 15.00
CA GLY A 23 31.43 -10.85 16.37
C GLY A 23 30.10 -11.54 16.63
N GLY A 24 29.98 -12.87 16.67
CA GLY A 24 30.75 -13.86 17.45
C GLY A 24 29.66 -14.65 18.20
N GLY A 25 29.38 -15.92 17.93
CA GLY A 25 30.23 -17.07 18.23
C GLY A 25 29.87 -17.62 19.62
N GLY A 26 28.93 -18.57 19.71
CA GLY A 26 28.62 -19.26 20.97
C GLY A 26 27.35 -20.12 20.98
N THR A 27 27.48 -21.39 20.59
CA THR A 27 26.60 -22.54 20.94
C THR A 27 27.58 -23.67 21.33
N PRO A 28 27.30 -24.68 22.20
CA PRO A 28 26.00 -25.28 22.58
C PRO A 28 25.79 -25.76 24.05
N ALA A 29 24.51 -26.08 24.36
CA ALA A 29 24.00 -27.24 25.16
C ALA A 29 24.18 -27.28 26.71
N PRO A 30 23.46 -28.17 27.45
CA PRO A 30 22.44 -29.16 27.07
C PRO A 30 21.10 -29.13 27.86
N ALA A 31 20.16 -29.94 27.38
CA ALA A 31 18.88 -30.30 27.98
C ALA A 31 18.99 -31.37 29.09
N VAL A 32 18.05 -31.37 30.06
CA VAL A 32 17.62 -32.56 30.83
C VAL A 32 16.11 -32.47 31.13
N PRO A 33 15.30 -33.53 30.91
CA PRO A 33 13.86 -33.61 31.21
C PRO A 33 13.57 -34.45 32.50
N PRO A 34 12.34 -34.96 32.72
CA PRO A 34 11.27 -34.39 33.54
C PRO A 34 11.15 -35.05 34.93
N SER A 35 10.48 -34.39 35.88
CA SER A 35 10.03 -35.03 37.13
C SER A 35 8.51 -35.13 37.18
N SER A 36 8.03 -36.37 37.24
CA SER A 36 6.64 -36.78 37.43
C SER A 36 6.27 -36.73 38.91
N GLY A 37 5.09 -36.21 39.24
CA GLY A 37 4.50 -36.27 40.58
C GLY A 37 3.03 -35.80 40.57
N PRO A 38 2.17 -36.31 41.46
CA PRO A 38 0.83 -36.77 41.10
C PRO A 38 -0.27 -35.70 41.17
N THR A 39 -1.32 -35.92 40.38
CA THR A 39 -2.65 -35.31 40.51
C THR A 39 -3.23 -35.54 41.90
N PRO A 40 -3.99 -34.57 42.43
CA PRO A 40 -5.38 -34.93 42.71
C PRO A 40 -6.41 -33.79 42.54
N VAL A 41 -7.65 -34.25 42.39
CA VAL A 41 -8.94 -33.61 42.64
C VAL A 41 -9.45 -32.58 41.64
N SER A 42 -10.42 -33.07 40.86
CA SER A 42 -11.41 -32.31 40.11
C SER A 42 -12.21 -31.38 41.03
N ALA A 43 -12.00 -30.08 40.89
CA ALA A 43 -12.90 -29.05 41.41
C ALA A 43 -13.72 -28.51 40.23
N ASN A 44 -15.04 -28.62 40.36
CA ASN A 44 -16.03 -28.14 39.42
C ASN A 44 -15.96 -26.60 39.33
N ALA A 45 -15.10 -26.09 38.45
CA ALA A 45 -15.00 -24.67 38.13
C ALA A 45 -16.08 -24.32 37.10
N ALA A 46 -16.91 -23.33 37.45
CA ALA A 46 -17.90 -22.74 36.57
C ALA A 46 -17.29 -22.42 35.20
N GLN A 47 -17.95 -22.90 34.14
CA GLN A 47 -17.59 -22.60 32.76
C GLN A 47 -17.46 -21.08 32.56
N PRO A 48 -16.32 -20.57 32.07
CA PRO A 48 -16.24 -19.22 31.54
C PRO A 48 -17.27 -19.11 30.42
N THR A 49 -18.18 -18.15 30.57
CA THR A 49 -19.06 -17.73 29.48
C THR A 49 -18.14 -17.23 28.37
N ALA A 50 -18.01 -18.00 27.29
CA ALA A 50 -17.16 -17.64 26.18
C ALA A 50 -17.70 -16.34 25.57
N THR A 51 -16.95 -15.24 25.75
CA THR A 51 -17.10 -14.03 24.95
C THR A 51 -17.05 -14.45 23.47
N PRO A 52 -18.01 -14.04 22.62
CA PRO A 52 -17.93 -14.29 21.19
C PRO A 52 -16.57 -13.80 20.68
N PRO A 53 -15.85 -14.58 19.85
CA PRO A 53 -14.57 -14.13 19.30
C PRO A 53 -14.79 -12.78 18.62
N ALA A 54 -13.99 -11.79 19.00
CA ALA A 54 -13.94 -10.52 18.28
C ALA A 54 -13.68 -10.83 16.80
N PRO A 55 -14.30 -10.10 15.85
CA PRO A 55 -14.05 -10.31 14.43
C PRO A 55 -12.54 -10.31 14.19
N GLU A 56 -12.03 -11.36 13.54
CA GLU A 56 -10.59 -11.50 13.27
C GLU A 56 -10.11 -10.26 12.52
N ALA A 57 -9.22 -9.52 13.16
CA ALA A 57 -8.60 -8.35 12.55
C ALA A 57 -7.76 -8.80 11.34
N MET A 58 -7.86 -8.08 10.24
CA MET A 58 -7.06 -8.32 9.04
C MET A 58 -5.57 -8.32 9.39
N THR A 59 -4.83 -9.32 8.92
CA THR A 59 -3.39 -9.36 9.12
C THR A 59 -2.71 -8.21 8.38
N PRO A 60 -1.52 -7.75 8.81
CA PRO A 60 -0.78 -6.70 8.12
C PRO A 60 -0.53 -7.02 6.64
N LYS A 61 -0.23 -8.29 6.33
CA LYS A 61 -0.04 -8.73 4.95
C LYS A 61 -1.32 -8.58 4.13
N GLU A 62 -2.46 -9.04 4.64
CA GLU A 62 -3.75 -8.91 3.95
C GLU A 62 -4.14 -7.45 3.74
N LEU A 63 -3.84 -6.58 4.70
CA LEU A 63 -4.07 -5.14 4.55
C LEU A 63 -3.22 -4.58 3.40
N GLY A 64 -1.94 -4.94 3.33
CA GLY A 64 -1.06 -4.50 2.25
C GLY A 64 -1.48 -5.05 0.89
N ASP A 65 -1.88 -6.33 0.83
CA ASP A 65 -2.43 -6.95 -0.38
C ASP A 65 -3.71 -6.21 -0.84
N LYS A 66 -4.59 -5.84 0.10
CA LYS A 66 -5.82 -5.11 -0.19
C LYS A 66 -5.56 -3.69 -0.70
N ILE A 67 -4.61 -2.98 -0.11
CA ILE A 67 -4.17 -1.65 -0.58
C ILE A 67 -3.62 -1.77 -2.01
N GLY A 68 -2.71 -2.72 -2.24
CA GLY A 68 -2.17 -2.99 -3.58
C GLY A 68 -3.27 -3.33 -4.60
N ALA A 69 -4.24 -4.15 -4.21
CA ALA A 69 -5.36 -4.53 -5.07
C ALA A 69 -6.30 -3.35 -5.40
N VAL A 70 -6.50 -2.40 -4.48
CA VAL A 70 -7.25 -1.16 -4.78
C VAL A 70 -6.51 -0.33 -5.83
N TYR A 71 -5.19 -0.16 -5.68
CA TYR A 71 -4.37 0.54 -6.67
C TYR A 71 -4.44 -0.13 -8.05
N VAL A 72 -4.18 -1.45 -8.13
CA VAL A 72 -4.22 -2.21 -9.40
C VAL A 72 -5.56 -2.08 -10.08
N ARG A 73 -6.67 -2.33 -9.35
CA ARG A 73 -8.02 -2.25 -9.92
C ARG A 73 -8.36 -0.85 -10.41
N SER A 74 -7.84 0.20 -9.76
CA SER A 74 -8.05 1.57 -10.21
C SER A 74 -7.42 1.83 -11.58
N LEU A 75 -6.21 1.33 -11.82
CA LEU A 75 -5.53 1.48 -13.11
C LEU A 75 -6.20 0.64 -14.20
N GLU A 76 -6.65 -0.58 -13.88
CA GLU A 76 -7.45 -1.40 -14.80
C GLU A 76 -8.77 -0.71 -15.17
N ALA A 77 -9.44 -0.10 -14.19
CA ALA A 77 -10.68 0.63 -14.42
C ALA A 77 -10.46 1.87 -15.30
N VAL A 78 -9.40 2.64 -15.06
CA VAL A 78 -9.00 3.75 -15.96
C VAL A 78 -8.74 3.21 -17.36
N THR A 79 -8.00 2.11 -17.50
CA THR A 79 -7.70 1.50 -18.80
C THR A 79 -8.98 1.20 -19.56
N LYS A 80 -9.95 0.53 -18.92
CA LYS A 80 -11.25 0.20 -19.51
C LYS A 80 -12.04 1.43 -19.94
N LEU A 81 -12.04 2.49 -19.14
CA LEU A 81 -12.70 3.76 -19.51
C LEU A 81 -12.08 4.37 -20.78
N LEU A 82 -10.79 4.13 -21.02
CA LEU A 82 -10.06 4.72 -22.14
C LEU A 82 -9.92 3.80 -23.36
N GLU A 83 -10.22 2.50 -23.28
CA GLU A 83 -9.93 1.48 -24.31
C GLU A 83 -10.37 1.86 -25.73
N ARG A 84 -11.53 2.50 -25.86
CA ARG A 84 -12.11 2.93 -27.16
C ARG A 84 -11.78 4.36 -27.54
N LYS A 85 -10.87 5.00 -26.80
CA LYS A 85 -10.46 6.40 -26.98
C LYS A 85 -11.67 7.34 -27.09
N PRO A 86 -12.59 7.34 -26.09
CA PRO A 86 -13.72 8.26 -26.09
C PRO A 86 -13.25 9.72 -26.16
N ASP A 87 -14.17 10.62 -26.48
CA ASP A 87 -13.89 12.05 -26.35
C ASP A 87 -13.48 12.40 -24.91
N ALA A 88 -12.46 13.25 -24.77
CA ALA A 88 -11.88 13.58 -23.47
C ALA A 88 -12.91 14.23 -22.54
N ALA A 89 -13.79 15.10 -23.06
CA ALA A 89 -14.81 15.78 -22.26
C ALA A 89 -15.84 14.79 -21.70
N ASN A 90 -16.10 13.67 -22.40
CA ASN A 90 -17.05 12.65 -21.97
C ASN A 90 -16.46 11.71 -20.90
N VAL A 91 -15.16 11.42 -20.97
CA VAL A 91 -14.51 10.46 -20.05
C VAL A 91 -13.87 11.13 -18.84
N LEU A 92 -13.46 12.39 -18.95
CA LEU A 92 -12.88 13.17 -17.84
C LEU A 92 -13.70 13.10 -16.53
N PRO A 93 -15.02 13.33 -16.50
CA PRO A 93 -15.79 13.23 -15.26
C PRO A 93 -15.72 11.81 -14.66
N GLN A 94 -15.79 10.78 -15.49
CA GLN A 94 -15.74 9.39 -15.03
C GLN A 94 -14.39 9.03 -14.40
N VAL A 95 -13.29 9.53 -14.98
CA VAL A 95 -11.94 9.32 -14.43
C VAL A 95 -11.74 10.09 -13.12
N LYS A 96 -12.32 11.29 -12.99
CA LYS A 96 -12.31 12.07 -11.73
C LYS A 96 -13.10 11.36 -10.63
N ASP A 97 -14.29 10.86 -10.94
CA ASP A 97 -15.12 10.13 -9.98
C ASP A 97 -14.43 8.83 -9.52
N LEU A 98 -13.82 8.09 -10.45
CA LEU A 98 -13.02 6.90 -10.14
C LEU A 98 -11.84 7.22 -9.22
N LYS A 99 -11.14 8.33 -9.46
CA LYS A 99 -10.05 8.78 -8.60
C LYS A 99 -10.55 9.06 -7.19
N GLU A 100 -11.64 9.81 -7.04
CA GLU A 100 -12.19 10.16 -5.72
C GLU A 100 -12.63 8.91 -4.94
N GLN A 101 -13.31 7.96 -5.61
CA GLN A 101 -13.68 6.68 -5.00
C GLN A 101 -12.45 5.87 -4.56
N THR A 102 -11.40 5.84 -5.39
CA THR A 102 -10.15 5.14 -5.08
C THR A 102 -9.44 5.80 -3.90
N LEU A 103 -9.38 7.13 -3.87
CA LEU A 103 -8.81 7.92 -2.79
C LEU A 103 -9.51 7.61 -1.46
N GLN A 104 -10.84 7.60 -1.43
CA GLN A 104 -11.60 7.29 -0.22
C GLN A 104 -11.32 5.88 0.31
N GLN A 105 -11.22 4.89 -0.58
CA GLN A 105 -10.85 3.52 -0.20
C GLN A 105 -9.43 3.45 0.38
N LEU A 106 -8.46 4.13 -0.26
CA LEU A 106 -7.07 4.11 0.17
C LEU A 106 -6.87 4.85 1.49
N ILE A 107 -7.57 5.95 1.73
CA ILE A 107 -7.54 6.64 3.04
C ILE A 107 -8.06 5.74 4.15
N GLU A 108 -9.17 5.03 3.93
CA GLU A 108 -9.73 4.16 4.96
C GLU A 108 -8.80 2.99 5.29
N LEU A 109 -8.14 2.41 4.29
CA LEU A 109 -7.10 1.41 4.50
C LEU A 109 -5.83 2.02 5.13
N GLY A 110 -5.50 3.25 4.79
CA GLY A 110 -4.39 4.01 5.36
C GLY A 110 -4.56 4.24 6.85
N LYS A 111 -5.77 4.57 7.32
CA LYS A 111 -6.07 4.65 8.76
C LYS A 111 -5.82 3.33 9.48
N GLN A 112 -6.20 2.21 8.87
CA GLN A 112 -5.93 0.88 9.43
C GLN A 112 -4.43 0.62 9.50
N ARG A 113 -3.67 1.02 8.47
CA ARG A 113 -2.21 0.94 8.47
C ARG A 113 -1.61 1.80 9.58
N GLU A 114 -2.06 3.04 9.77
CA GLU A 114 -1.53 3.93 10.81
C GLU A 114 -1.83 3.48 12.25
N ALA A 115 -2.86 2.65 12.45
CA ALA A 115 -3.14 2.05 13.75
C ALA A 115 -2.16 0.91 14.12
N LEU A 116 -1.35 0.42 13.16
CA LEU A 116 -0.39 -0.65 13.38
C LEU A 116 0.92 -0.15 14.00
N ASN A 117 1.62 -1.05 14.68
CA ASN A 117 2.99 -0.79 15.11
C ASN A 117 3.96 -0.71 13.90
N ALA A 118 5.18 -0.23 14.13
CA ALA A 118 6.16 -0.02 13.04
C ALA A 118 6.51 -1.30 12.26
N SER A 119 6.61 -2.46 12.93
CA SER A 119 6.92 -3.73 12.28
C SER A 119 5.79 -4.18 11.35
N ASP A 120 4.56 -4.04 11.82
CA ASP A 120 3.38 -4.39 11.04
C ASP A 120 3.18 -3.42 9.87
N ARG A 121 3.37 -2.10 10.06
CA ARG A 121 3.39 -1.13 8.95
C ARG A 121 4.43 -1.48 7.89
N THR A 122 5.62 -1.90 8.29
CA THR A 122 6.66 -2.38 7.36
C THR A 122 6.19 -3.62 6.58
N SER A 123 5.46 -4.53 7.24
CA SER A 123 4.88 -5.71 6.57
C SER A 123 3.80 -5.33 5.56
N VAL A 124 2.95 -4.34 5.88
CA VAL A 124 2.00 -3.74 4.94
C VAL A 124 2.73 -3.17 3.71
N ASP A 125 3.76 -2.35 3.94
CA ASP A 125 4.52 -1.70 2.87
C ASP A 125 5.20 -2.70 1.93
N ASN A 126 5.77 -3.77 2.48
CA ASN A 126 6.36 -4.85 1.69
C ASN A 126 5.33 -5.55 0.80
N ALA A 127 4.13 -5.82 1.33
CA ALA A 127 3.04 -6.43 0.56
C ALA A 127 2.54 -5.50 -0.56
N ILE A 128 2.41 -4.20 -0.27
CA ILE A 128 2.09 -3.18 -1.30
C ILE A 128 3.15 -3.19 -2.40
N ASN A 129 4.43 -3.10 -2.04
CA ASN A 129 5.54 -3.08 -3.02
C ASN A 129 5.56 -4.34 -3.89
N LEU A 130 5.27 -5.51 -3.31
CA LEU A 130 5.17 -6.76 -4.07
C LEU A 130 3.99 -6.74 -5.05
N ALA A 131 2.85 -6.17 -4.68
CA ALA A 131 1.71 -6.03 -5.58
C ALA A 131 2.04 -5.07 -6.73
N LEU A 132 2.62 -3.91 -6.43
CA LEU A 132 2.96 -2.89 -7.43
C LEU A 132 4.08 -3.35 -8.38
N GLY A 133 5.08 -4.09 -7.87
CA GLY A 133 6.21 -4.59 -8.66
C GLY A 133 5.81 -5.57 -9.78
N LYS A 134 4.60 -6.14 -9.72
CA LYS A 134 4.09 -7.06 -10.76
C LYS A 134 3.42 -6.34 -11.92
N ILE A 135 2.93 -5.11 -11.71
CA ILE A 135 2.10 -4.37 -12.67
C ILE A 135 2.81 -4.18 -14.01
N ALA A 136 4.11 -3.92 -14.01
CA ALA A 136 4.88 -3.67 -15.24
C ALA A 136 4.86 -4.85 -16.23
N ASN A 137 4.59 -6.07 -15.75
CA ASN A 137 4.53 -7.28 -16.58
C ASN A 137 3.11 -7.60 -17.07
N GLU A 138 2.10 -6.86 -16.62
CA GLU A 138 0.71 -7.09 -16.98
C GLU A 138 0.39 -6.48 -18.36
N ALA A 139 -0.32 -7.26 -19.20
CA ALA A 139 -0.66 -6.81 -20.55
C ALA A 139 -1.51 -5.53 -20.56
N TRP A 140 -2.45 -5.41 -19.60
CA TRP A 140 -3.31 -4.24 -19.47
C TRP A 140 -2.52 -2.98 -19.12
N TYR A 141 -1.37 -3.09 -18.43
CA TYR A 141 -0.58 -1.93 -18.04
C TYR A 141 0.16 -1.29 -19.23
N LYS A 142 0.54 -2.11 -20.22
CA LYS A 142 1.03 -1.58 -21.51
C LYS A 142 -0.08 -0.78 -22.20
N THR A 143 -1.30 -1.32 -22.25
CA THR A 143 -2.47 -0.64 -22.81
C THR A 143 -2.77 0.67 -22.06
N TYR A 144 -2.73 0.66 -20.74
CA TYR A 144 -2.83 1.87 -19.91
C TYR A 144 -1.82 2.94 -20.34
N THR A 145 -0.55 2.56 -20.47
CA THR A 145 0.54 3.48 -20.82
C THR A 145 0.34 4.07 -22.22
N GLU A 146 -0.06 3.25 -23.20
CA GLU A 146 -0.36 3.68 -24.56
C GLU A 146 -1.57 4.64 -24.61
N LEU A 147 -2.63 4.36 -23.86
CA LEU A 147 -3.82 5.20 -23.79
C LEU A 147 -3.53 6.52 -23.06
N SER A 148 -2.76 6.50 -21.98
CA SER A 148 -2.29 7.71 -21.30
C SER A 148 -1.47 8.60 -22.24
N GLY A 149 -0.59 7.98 -23.04
CA GLY A 149 0.16 8.66 -24.10
C GLY A 149 -0.74 9.25 -25.20
N TYR A 150 -1.81 8.54 -25.61
CA TYR A 150 -2.75 9.03 -26.62
C TYR A 150 -3.42 10.35 -26.23
N TYR A 151 -3.76 10.53 -24.94
CA TYR A 151 -4.40 11.76 -24.46
C TYR A 151 -3.42 12.88 -24.10
N PHE A 152 -2.12 12.60 -24.04
CA PHE A 152 -1.09 13.53 -23.58
C PHE A 152 -1.14 14.90 -24.31
N ASP A 153 -1.26 14.90 -25.64
CA ASP A 153 -1.34 16.13 -26.45
C ASP A 153 -2.79 16.56 -26.77
N LYS A 154 -3.79 15.79 -26.33
CA LYS A 154 -5.20 16.01 -26.71
C LYS A 154 -5.98 16.77 -25.66
N ASP A 155 -5.78 16.45 -24.40
CA ASP A 155 -6.50 17.08 -23.30
C ASP A 155 -5.61 17.11 -22.05
N GLN A 156 -5.18 18.32 -21.69
CA GLN A 156 -4.27 18.54 -20.57
C GLN A 156 -4.95 18.27 -19.23
N ASP A 157 -6.27 18.40 -19.12
CA ASP A 157 -6.97 18.20 -17.85
C ASP A 157 -7.19 16.72 -17.58
N LEU A 158 -7.56 15.94 -18.61
CA LEU A 158 -7.56 14.49 -18.54
C LEU A 158 -6.16 13.96 -18.26
N GLN A 159 -5.13 14.46 -18.94
CA GLN A 159 -3.74 14.07 -18.68
C GLN A 159 -3.36 14.29 -17.21
N LYS A 160 -3.66 15.45 -16.62
CA LYS A 160 -3.34 15.74 -15.21
C LYS A 160 -4.01 14.73 -14.27
N VAL A 161 -5.26 14.37 -14.54
CA VAL A 161 -5.97 13.38 -13.74
C VAL A 161 -5.33 12.00 -13.90
N LEU A 162 -5.02 11.56 -15.13
CA LEU A 162 -4.34 10.28 -15.38
C LEU A 162 -2.96 10.22 -14.70
N ALA A 163 -2.16 11.28 -14.81
CA ALA A 163 -0.87 11.36 -14.14
C ALA A 163 -0.98 11.24 -12.63
N SER A 164 -2.07 11.73 -12.03
CA SER A 164 -2.27 11.64 -10.59
C SER A 164 -2.52 10.22 -10.08
N PHE A 165 -2.86 9.26 -10.95
CA PHE A 165 -2.94 7.86 -10.55
C PHE A 165 -1.57 7.25 -10.21
N ASN A 166 -0.46 7.82 -10.72
CA ASN A 166 0.89 7.34 -10.38
C ASN A 166 1.23 7.49 -8.89
N ILE A 167 0.58 8.43 -8.20
CA ILE A 167 0.78 8.68 -6.77
C ILE A 167 -0.41 8.25 -5.92
N ILE A 168 -1.44 7.64 -6.51
CA ILE A 168 -2.68 7.36 -5.77
C ILE A 168 -2.46 6.37 -4.62
N GLY A 169 -1.48 5.47 -4.74
CA GLY A 169 -1.09 4.56 -3.66
C GLY A 169 -0.60 5.27 -2.39
N GLN A 170 -0.13 6.51 -2.49
CA GLN A 170 0.35 7.30 -1.35
C GLN A 170 -0.78 7.66 -0.37
N TYR A 171 -2.03 7.66 -0.81
CA TYR A 171 -3.19 7.93 0.05
C TYR A 171 -3.43 6.82 1.09
N ALA A 172 -2.71 5.69 1.02
CA ALA A 172 -2.67 4.68 2.07
C ALA A 172 -1.41 4.75 2.96
N ASN A 173 -0.47 5.65 2.69
CA ASN A 173 0.76 5.87 3.48
C ASN A 173 0.84 7.35 3.89
N PHE A 174 0.31 7.66 5.09
CA PHE A 174 0.13 9.04 5.52
C PHE A 174 1.45 9.77 5.78
N ASP A 175 2.49 9.05 6.22
CA ASP A 175 3.82 9.63 6.38
C ASP A 175 4.38 10.09 5.02
N LEU A 176 4.24 9.26 3.98
CA LEU A 176 4.65 9.61 2.63
C LEU A 176 3.81 10.75 2.04
N LEU A 177 2.49 10.72 2.25
CA LEU A 177 1.59 11.77 1.79
C LEU A 177 1.93 13.12 2.43
N LYS A 178 2.22 13.16 3.74
CA LYS A 178 2.68 14.36 4.45
C LYS A 178 4.02 14.87 3.90
N GLN A 179 4.92 13.97 3.54
CA GLN A 179 6.22 14.33 3.00
C GLN A 179 6.14 14.91 1.58
N GLN A 180 5.28 14.34 0.72
CA GLN A 180 5.24 14.69 -0.70
C GLN A 180 4.17 15.73 -1.04
N GLU A 181 3.00 15.66 -0.39
CA GLU A 181 1.83 16.50 -0.67
C GLU A 181 1.22 17.04 0.65
N PRO A 182 1.97 17.84 1.44
CA PRO A 182 1.55 18.26 2.78
C PRO A 182 0.21 19.02 2.81
N LYS A 183 -0.08 19.80 1.76
CA LYS A 183 -1.36 20.51 1.64
C LYS A 183 -2.54 19.56 1.41
N GLU A 184 -2.31 18.46 0.70
CA GLU A 184 -3.32 17.44 0.47
C GLU A 184 -3.57 16.62 1.73
N ALA A 185 -2.50 16.27 2.46
CA ALA A 185 -2.64 15.66 3.79
C ALA A 185 -3.47 16.56 4.73
N GLU A 186 -3.19 17.87 4.76
CA GLU A 186 -3.96 18.84 5.55
C GLU A 186 -5.43 18.90 5.11
N ARG A 187 -5.71 18.99 3.80
CA ARG A 187 -7.07 18.98 3.24
C ARG A 187 -7.87 17.75 3.69
N LEU A 188 -7.19 16.62 3.87
CA LEU A 188 -7.78 15.34 4.26
C LEU A 188 -7.82 15.13 5.79
N GLY A 189 -7.31 16.09 6.58
CA GLY A 189 -7.26 15.97 8.04
C GLY A 189 -6.21 14.99 8.56
N ILE A 190 -5.22 14.64 7.72
CA ILE A 190 -4.10 13.75 8.06
C ILE A 190 -2.99 14.61 8.66
N LYS A 191 -2.71 14.42 9.96
CA LYS A 191 -1.71 15.17 10.73
C LYS A 191 -0.43 14.38 10.97
#